data_AF-A0A7S3LPE3-F1
#
_entry.id   AF-A0A7S3LPE3-F1
#
_cell.length_a   1.000
_cell.length_b   1.000
_cell.length_c   1.000
_cell.angle_alpha   90.00
_cell.angle_beta   90.00
_cell.angle_gamma   90.00
#
_symmetry.space_group_name_H-M   'P 1'
#
loop_
_entity.id
_entity.type
_entity.pdbx_description
1 polymer ?
#
loop_
_entity_poly.entity_id
_entity_poly.type
_entity_poly.pdbx_seq_one_letter_code
_entity_poly.pdbx_strand_id
1 'polypeptide(L)'
;FCAVIIFATMNEIWKLEETAEVFPHFCVEATTKFCVVKVVEAESGGDANSNILQHLQKRVAQLESKYPNDLLKLYQSIVSIRKQVESAEEKITKLRGISNEQERVTKACEKMGLKAYHFIETPSSYYSLPLEERAKLLGAPTVNHLCKSLIYKNTNWDPSVKGPQNSEYYCIILQYTHKLNNDRMSALVRNLNKTDKLSNNSYTFRFATPEESYDLSGFKFNAIAPVGMKKHIPIIVASPVLELVPPTVYLGGGLVDLKLKIENIAEFVKVSNAYVLNVSTPRGE
;
A
#
# COMPACT_ATOMS: atom_id res chain seq x y z
N PHE A 1 9.82 -23.14 8.71
CA PHE A 1 8.94 -21.95 8.74
C PHE A 1 7.51 -22.30 9.19
N CYS A 2 6.91 -23.42 8.76
CA CYS A 2 5.61 -23.88 9.27
C CYS A 2 5.59 -24.24 10.78
N ALA A 3 6.70 -24.76 11.34
CA ALA A 3 6.78 -25.10 12.77
C ALA A 3 6.72 -23.86 13.71
N VAL A 4 7.18 -22.70 13.26
CA VAL A 4 7.19 -21.46 14.06
C VAL A 4 5.79 -20.83 14.11
N ILE A 5 4.99 -21.02 13.05
CA ILE A 5 3.60 -20.56 13.01
C ILE A 5 2.70 -21.43 13.90
N ILE A 6 2.97 -22.74 14.01
CA ILE A 6 2.21 -23.67 14.86
C ILE A 6 2.34 -23.29 16.33
N PHE A 7 3.56 -22.98 16.81
CA PHE A 7 3.80 -22.60 18.21
C PHE A 7 3.14 -21.27 18.60
N ALA A 8 3.08 -20.30 17.68
CA ALA A 8 2.43 -19.01 17.93
C ALA A 8 0.90 -19.14 18.07
N THR A 9 0.26 -19.97 17.23
CA THR A 9 -1.17 -20.28 17.38
C THR A 9 -1.48 -21.08 18.63
N MET A 10 -0.61 -21.99 19.07
CA MET A 10 -0.85 -22.77 20.29
C MET A 10 -0.76 -21.91 21.56
N ASN A 11 0.16 -20.94 21.64
CA ASN A 11 0.26 -20.03 22.78
C ASN A 11 -0.91 -19.04 22.88
N GLU A 12 -1.47 -18.61 21.74
CA GLU A 12 -2.69 -17.77 21.71
C GLU A 12 -3.95 -18.58 22.08
N ILE A 13 -4.00 -19.86 21.70
CA ILE A 13 -5.08 -20.78 22.08
C ILE A 13 -5.01 -21.15 23.56
N TRP A 14 -3.82 -21.32 24.13
CA TRP A 14 -3.65 -21.58 25.58
C TRP A 14 -4.07 -20.39 26.45
N LYS A 15 -3.86 -19.16 25.97
CA LYS A 15 -4.37 -17.93 26.64
C LYS A 15 -5.90 -17.80 26.58
N LEU A 16 -6.54 -18.40 25.58
CA LEU A 16 -8.01 -18.48 25.49
C LEU A 16 -8.60 -19.52 26.46
N GLU A 17 -7.84 -20.56 26.85
CA GLU A 17 -8.26 -21.53 27.87
C GLU A 17 -8.31 -20.92 29.28
N GLU A 18 -7.43 -19.96 29.61
CA GLU A 18 -7.48 -19.24 30.90
C GLU A 18 -8.66 -18.27 31.04
N THR A 19 -9.38 -17.97 29.95
CA THR A 19 -10.57 -17.08 29.96
C THR A 19 -11.89 -17.82 29.73
N ALA A 20 -11.86 -19.16 29.74
CA ALA A 20 -13.00 -20.01 29.42
C ALA A 20 -13.91 -20.30 30.64
N GLU A 21 -14.56 -19.28 31.20
CA GLU A 21 -15.68 -19.50 32.15
C GLU A 21 -17.03 -19.71 31.44
N VAL A 22 -17.13 -19.47 30.13
CA VAL A 22 -18.46 -19.31 29.48
C VAL A 22 -18.90 -20.51 28.62
N PHE A 23 -18.01 -21.33 28.03
CA PHE A 23 -18.43 -22.49 27.21
C PHE A 23 -17.39 -23.64 27.16
N PRO A 24 -17.41 -24.61 28.09
CA PRO A 24 -16.37 -25.65 28.19
C PRO A 24 -16.44 -26.71 27.09
N HIS A 25 -17.64 -27.09 26.64
CA HIS A 25 -17.81 -28.25 25.74
C HIS A 25 -17.60 -27.92 24.26
N PHE A 26 -17.85 -26.67 23.84
CA PHE A 26 -17.82 -26.28 22.43
C PHE A 26 -16.40 -25.90 21.94
N CYS A 27 -15.60 -25.29 22.81
CA CYS A 27 -14.21 -24.95 22.49
C CYS A 27 -13.34 -26.20 22.28
N VAL A 28 -13.48 -27.24 23.11
CA VAL A 28 -12.65 -28.44 23.00
C VAL A 28 -12.89 -29.18 21.68
N GLU A 29 -14.13 -29.28 21.19
CA GLU A 29 -14.45 -30.01 19.95
C GLU A 29 -14.00 -29.29 18.67
N ALA A 30 -14.13 -27.95 18.61
CA ALA A 30 -13.67 -27.17 17.46
C ALA A 30 -12.14 -27.13 17.36
N THR A 31 -11.46 -27.01 18.51
CA THR A 31 -9.98 -26.99 18.61
C THR A 31 -9.39 -28.35 18.24
N THR A 32 -10.06 -29.44 18.62
CA THR A 32 -9.65 -30.81 18.24
C THR A 32 -9.71 -31.00 16.72
N LYS A 33 -10.72 -30.47 16.01
CA LYS A 33 -10.82 -30.58 14.55
C LYS A 33 -9.84 -29.70 13.79
N PHE A 34 -9.53 -28.49 14.26
CA PHE A 34 -8.52 -27.63 13.62
C PHE A 34 -7.11 -28.23 13.72
N CYS A 35 -6.81 -28.90 14.84
CA CYS A 35 -5.56 -29.66 15.00
C CYS A 35 -5.48 -30.85 14.03
N VAL A 36 -6.58 -31.57 13.78
CA VAL A 36 -6.57 -32.74 12.89
C VAL A 36 -6.34 -32.36 11.43
N VAL A 37 -6.92 -31.26 10.93
CA VAL A 37 -6.72 -30.84 9.53
C VAL A 37 -5.26 -30.46 9.26
N LYS A 38 -4.58 -29.80 10.21
CA LYS A 38 -3.17 -29.43 10.05
C LYS A 38 -2.17 -30.59 10.26
N VAL A 39 -2.52 -31.60 11.04
CA VAL A 39 -1.65 -32.77 11.23
C VAL A 39 -1.59 -33.64 9.97
N VAL A 40 -2.63 -33.64 9.15
CA VAL A 40 -2.65 -34.37 7.86
C VAL A 40 -1.76 -33.71 6.79
N GLU A 41 -1.44 -32.41 6.91
CA GLU A 41 -0.55 -31.70 5.98
C GLU A 41 0.93 -31.71 6.39
N ALA A 42 1.26 -32.18 7.60
CA ALA A 42 2.62 -32.20 8.14
C ALA A 42 3.31 -33.56 7.94
N GLU A 43 3.39 -34.05 6.70
CA GLU A 43 4.28 -35.16 6.37
C GLU A 43 5.72 -34.65 6.27
N SER A 44 6.51 -34.88 7.32
CA SER A 44 7.94 -35.27 7.27
C SER A 44 8.57 -35.24 8.67
N GLY A 45 8.51 -36.37 9.38
CA GLY A 45 9.46 -36.67 10.45
C GLY A 45 8.89 -37.34 11.71
N GLY A 46 9.28 -38.59 11.94
CA GLY A 46 9.39 -39.20 13.28
C GLY A 46 8.27 -40.15 13.72
N ASP A 47 8.66 -41.39 14.02
CA ASP A 47 7.85 -42.57 14.36
C ASP A 47 7.02 -42.47 15.67
N ALA A 48 7.19 -41.40 16.46
CA ALA A 48 6.46 -41.21 17.72
C ALA A 48 5.01 -40.71 17.53
N ASN A 49 4.64 -40.27 16.33
CA ASN A 49 3.32 -39.70 16.03
C ASN A 49 2.27 -40.72 15.56
N SER A 50 2.66 -41.97 15.29
CA SER A 50 1.80 -43.01 14.69
C SER A 50 0.60 -43.38 15.56
N ASN A 51 0.80 -43.61 16.86
CA ASN A 51 -0.27 -44.04 17.77
C ASN A 51 -1.29 -42.93 18.09
N ILE A 52 -0.81 -41.69 18.21
CA ILE A 52 -1.67 -40.52 18.44
C ILE A 52 -2.51 -40.26 17.19
N LEU A 53 -1.89 -40.37 16.00
CA LEU A 53 -2.59 -40.24 14.73
C LEU A 53 -3.67 -41.31 14.54
N GLN A 54 -3.36 -42.58 14.83
CA GLN A 54 -4.34 -43.67 14.79
C GLN A 54 -5.49 -43.46 15.78
N HIS A 55 -5.20 -42.98 17.00
CA HIS A 55 -6.23 -42.70 18.00
C HIS A 55 -7.13 -41.53 17.58
N LEU A 56 -6.56 -40.49 16.98
CA LEU A 56 -7.29 -39.34 16.44
C LEU A 56 -8.15 -39.76 15.24
N GLN A 57 -7.60 -40.52 14.29
CA GLN A 57 -8.34 -41.05 13.14
C GLN A 57 -9.54 -41.91 13.59
N LYS A 58 -9.35 -42.76 14.60
CA LYS A 58 -10.43 -43.59 15.16
C LYS A 58 -11.53 -42.75 15.82
N ARG A 59 -11.17 -41.70 16.56
CA ARG A 59 -12.15 -40.76 17.16
C ARG A 59 -12.87 -39.94 16.10
N VAL A 60 -12.19 -39.52 15.02
CA VAL A 60 -12.81 -38.82 13.89
C VAL A 60 -13.84 -39.72 13.21
N ALA A 61 -13.48 -40.97 12.88
CA ALA A 61 -14.41 -41.92 12.27
C ALA A 61 -15.63 -42.23 13.17
N GLN A 62 -15.43 -42.27 14.50
CA GLN A 62 -16.53 -42.44 15.46
C GLN A 62 -17.48 -41.23 15.48
N LEU A 63 -16.95 -40.01 15.41
CA LEU A 63 -17.75 -38.78 15.39
C LEU A 63 -18.48 -38.60 14.05
N GLU A 64 -17.85 -38.97 12.94
CA GLU A 64 -18.46 -38.99 11.61
C GLU A 64 -19.60 -40.00 11.51
N SER A 65 -19.42 -41.19 12.11
CA SER A 65 -20.47 -42.21 12.21
C SER A 65 -21.63 -41.78 13.12
N LYS A 66 -21.33 -41.07 14.21
CA LYS A 66 -22.33 -40.66 15.20
C LYS A 66 -23.18 -39.47 14.75
N TYR A 67 -22.63 -38.55 13.95
CA TYR A 67 -23.32 -37.32 13.52
C TYR A 67 -23.09 -36.98 12.03
N PRO A 68 -23.37 -37.90 11.10
CA PRO A 68 -22.99 -37.75 9.69
C PRO A 68 -23.68 -36.56 9.01
N ASN A 69 -24.95 -36.30 9.36
CA ASN A 69 -25.74 -35.23 8.76
C ASN A 69 -25.52 -33.86 9.43
N ASP A 70 -25.17 -33.84 10.72
CA ASP A 70 -25.05 -32.58 11.47
C ASP A 70 -23.69 -31.92 11.24
N LEU A 71 -22.65 -32.72 11.03
CA LEU A 71 -21.31 -32.22 10.70
C LEU A 71 -21.25 -31.59 9.31
N LEU A 72 -21.88 -32.21 8.31
CA LEU A 72 -21.94 -31.67 6.95
C LEU A 72 -22.74 -30.36 6.92
N LYS A 73 -23.88 -30.30 7.62
CA LYS A 73 -24.69 -29.09 7.77
C LYS A 73 -23.93 -27.96 8.47
N LEU A 74 -23.18 -28.28 9.53
CA LEU A 74 -22.35 -27.30 10.23
C LEU A 74 -21.24 -26.76 9.34
N TYR A 75 -20.54 -27.62 8.60
CA TYR A 75 -19.49 -27.21 7.66
C TYR A 75 -20.05 -26.30 6.56
N GLN A 76 -21.18 -26.68 5.95
CA GLN A 76 -21.85 -25.87 4.93
C GLN A 76 -22.30 -24.51 5.49
N SER A 77 -22.76 -24.48 6.74
CA SER A 77 -23.13 -23.25 7.44
C SER A 77 -21.93 -22.34 7.69
N ILE A 78 -20.79 -22.88 8.13
CA ILE A 78 -19.53 -22.13 8.33
C ILE A 78 -19.06 -21.53 7.00
N VAL A 79 -19.06 -22.31 5.92
CA VAL A 79 -18.67 -21.84 4.58
C VAL A 79 -19.61 -20.73 4.09
N SER A 80 -20.93 -20.89 4.32
CA SER A 80 -21.93 -19.87 3.97
C SER A 80 -21.74 -18.58 4.76
N ILE A 81 -21.55 -18.67 6.08
CA ILE A 81 -21.30 -17.52 6.96
C ILE A 81 -20.01 -16.82 6.56
N ARG A 82 -18.93 -17.55 6.25
CA ARG A 82 -17.67 -16.94 5.78
C ARG A 82 -17.88 -16.11 4.53
N LYS A 83 -18.59 -16.64 3.52
CA LYS A 83 -18.92 -15.90 2.30
C LYS A 83 -19.77 -14.66 2.59
N GLN A 84 -20.70 -14.75 3.53
CA GLN A 84 -21.52 -13.60 3.94
C GLN A 84 -20.69 -12.53 4.65
N VAL A 85 -19.73 -12.92 5.51
CA VAL A 85 -18.79 -12.00 6.18
C VAL A 85 -17.90 -11.30 5.16
N GLU A 86 -17.28 -12.03 4.24
CA GLU A 86 -16.47 -11.45 3.16
C GLU A 86 -17.27 -10.43 2.33
N SER A 87 -18.51 -10.79 1.95
CA SER A 87 -19.40 -9.86 1.23
C SER A 87 -19.81 -8.64 2.06
N ALA A 88 -20.02 -8.81 3.37
CA ALA A 88 -20.35 -7.72 4.28
C ALA A 88 -19.16 -6.78 4.51
N GLU A 89 -17.94 -7.31 4.61
CA GLU A 89 -16.70 -6.53 4.73
C GLU A 89 -16.45 -5.69 3.47
N GLU A 90 -16.66 -6.25 2.28
CA GLU A 90 -16.60 -5.50 1.02
C GLU A 90 -17.67 -4.40 0.96
N LYS A 91 -18.91 -4.69 1.40
CA LYS A 91 -19.99 -3.70 1.46
C LYS A 91 -19.70 -2.61 2.49
N ILE A 92 -19.19 -2.94 3.68
CA ILE A 92 -18.79 -1.97 4.70
C ILE A 92 -17.64 -1.09 4.19
N THR A 93 -16.69 -1.68 3.47
CA THR A 93 -15.58 -0.94 2.84
C THR A 93 -16.09 0.05 1.79
N LYS A 94 -17.07 -0.35 0.97
CA LYS A 94 -17.75 0.52 -0.01
C LYS A 94 -18.66 1.58 0.66
N LEU A 95 -19.37 1.22 1.73
CA LEU A 95 -20.30 2.10 2.46
C LEU A 95 -19.60 3.14 3.32
N ARG A 96 -18.33 2.94 3.69
CA ARG A 96 -17.49 3.97 4.34
C ARG A 96 -17.17 5.16 3.41
N GLY A 97 -17.53 5.09 2.12
CA GLY A 97 -17.85 6.24 1.26
C GLY A 97 -16.67 7.07 0.76
N ILE A 98 -15.70 7.38 1.61
CA ILE A 98 -14.41 7.98 1.27
C ILE A 98 -13.44 7.45 2.32
N SER A 99 -12.38 6.76 1.92
CA SER A 99 -11.34 6.39 2.89
C SER A 99 -10.75 7.66 3.53
N ASN A 100 -10.32 7.58 4.79
CA ASN A 100 -9.68 8.72 5.47
C ASN A 100 -8.52 9.30 4.65
N GLU A 101 -7.85 8.47 3.84
CA GLU A 101 -6.82 8.84 2.88
C GLU A 101 -7.36 9.65 1.70
N GLN A 102 -8.40 9.18 1.00
CA GLN A 102 -9.01 9.91 -0.12
C GLN A 102 -9.62 11.24 0.36
N GLU A 103 -10.24 11.27 1.53
CA GLU A 103 -10.82 12.49 2.10
C GLU A 103 -9.71 13.52 2.38
N ARG A 104 -8.56 13.06 2.89
CA ARG A 104 -7.39 13.90 3.14
C ARG A 104 -6.81 14.47 1.85
N VAL A 105 -6.77 13.68 0.76
CA VAL A 105 -6.36 14.16 -0.57
C VAL A 105 -7.37 15.19 -1.10
N THR A 106 -8.67 14.90 -0.97
CA THR A 106 -9.76 15.80 -1.39
C THR A 106 -9.66 17.16 -0.71
N LYS A 107 -9.62 17.18 0.63
CA LYS A 107 -9.47 18.40 1.43
C LYS A 107 -8.20 19.16 1.08
N ALA A 108 -7.10 18.47 0.75
CA ALA A 108 -5.87 19.11 0.34
C ALA A 108 -6.00 19.81 -1.03
N CYS A 109 -6.61 19.15 -2.01
CA CYS A 109 -6.90 19.74 -3.32
C CYS A 109 -7.81 20.98 -3.19
N GLU A 110 -8.88 20.89 -2.41
CA GLU A 110 -9.79 22.01 -2.14
C GLU A 110 -9.07 23.17 -1.45
N LYS A 111 -8.28 22.89 -0.41
CA LYS A 111 -7.55 23.90 0.36
C LYS A 111 -6.53 24.67 -0.48
N MET A 112 -5.88 24.03 -1.45
CA MET A 112 -4.96 24.73 -2.36
C MET A 112 -5.69 25.42 -3.52
N GLY A 113 -6.98 25.15 -3.72
CA GLY A 113 -7.77 25.71 -4.82
C GLY A 113 -7.53 25.03 -6.17
N LEU A 114 -7.19 23.74 -6.18
CA LEU A 114 -7.10 22.94 -7.41
C LEU A 114 -8.51 22.69 -7.94
N LYS A 115 -8.82 23.15 -9.15
CA LYS A 115 -10.20 23.16 -9.66
C LYS A 115 -10.64 21.87 -10.32
N ALA A 116 -9.75 21.23 -11.07
CA ALA A 116 -10.09 20.09 -11.93
C ALA A 116 -9.28 18.84 -11.56
N TYR A 117 -9.85 18.03 -10.68
CA TYR A 117 -9.33 16.72 -10.32
C TYR A 117 -10.46 15.70 -10.14
N HIS A 118 -10.16 14.43 -10.40
CA HIS A 118 -11.11 13.33 -10.26
C HIS A 118 -10.43 12.11 -9.64
N PHE A 119 -11.19 11.33 -8.90
CA PHE A 119 -10.73 10.03 -8.42
C PHE A 119 -11.22 8.92 -9.35
N ILE A 120 -10.34 7.96 -9.65
CA ILE A 120 -10.64 6.80 -10.48
C ILE A 120 -10.25 5.55 -9.70
N GLU A 121 -11.23 4.73 -9.37
CA GLU A 121 -11.00 3.40 -8.81
C GLU A 121 -10.42 2.46 -9.87
N THR A 122 -9.54 1.57 -9.44
CA THR A 122 -8.85 0.61 -10.29
C THR A 122 -8.97 -0.78 -9.67
N PRO A 123 -8.95 -1.86 -10.47
CA PRO A 123 -9.01 -3.21 -9.91
C PRO A 123 -7.76 -3.48 -9.05
N SER A 124 -7.87 -4.41 -8.09
CA SER A 124 -6.74 -4.82 -7.24
C SER A 124 -5.54 -5.36 -8.04
N SER A 125 -5.78 -5.89 -9.24
CA SER A 125 -4.77 -6.35 -10.18
C SER A 125 -4.05 -5.23 -10.94
N TYR A 126 -4.44 -3.96 -10.78
CA TYR A 126 -3.93 -2.83 -11.58
C TYR A 126 -2.40 -2.76 -11.65
N TYR A 127 -1.72 -2.96 -10.53
CA TYR A 127 -0.25 -2.92 -10.47
C TYR A 127 0.46 -4.16 -11.02
N SER A 128 -0.28 -5.22 -11.31
CA SER A 128 0.23 -6.43 -11.99
C SER A 128 0.16 -6.32 -13.51
N LEU A 129 -0.57 -5.34 -14.05
CA LEU A 129 -0.73 -5.14 -15.49
C LEU A 129 0.47 -4.41 -16.12
N PRO A 130 0.75 -4.60 -17.42
CA PRO A 130 1.63 -3.72 -18.20
C PRO A 130 1.17 -2.26 -18.20
N LEU A 131 2.06 -1.30 -18.48
CA LEU A 131 1.73 0.13 -18.43
C LEU A 131 0.65 0.51 -19.47
N GLU A 132 0.67 -0.15 -20.63
CA GLU A 132 -0.27 0.07 -21.72
C GLU A 132 -1.70 -0.29 -21.29
N GLU A 133 -1.87 -1.41 -20.60
CA GLU A 133 -3.16 -1.85 -20.07
C GLU A 133 -3.63 -0.96 -18.93
N ARG A 134 -2.71 -0.49 -18.08
CA ARG A 134 -3.03 0.52 -17.06
C ARG A 134 -3.53 1.82 -17.67
N ALA A 135 -2.89 2.28 -18.74
CA ALA A 135 -3.29 3.50 -19.45
C ALA A 135 -4.70 3.35 -20.04
N LYS A 136 -4.97 2.22 -20.70
CA LYS A 136 -6.32 1.91 -21.22
C LYS A 136 -7.39 1.92 -20.13
N LEU A 137 -7.13 1.27 -18.99
CA LEU A 137 -8.07 1.23 -17.85
C LEU A 137 -8.42 2.63 -17.31
N LEU A 138 -7.46 3.55 -17.33
CA LEU A 138 -7.66 4.92 -16.86
C LEU A 138 -8.19 5.87 -17.93
N GLY A 139 -8.36 5.41 -19.17
CA GLY A 139 -8.63 6.26 -20.33
C GLY A 139 -7.51 7.26 -20.61
N ALA A 140 -6.28 6.94 -20.20
CA ALA A 140 -5.12 7.80 -20.42
C ALA A 140 -4.71 7.75 -21.90
N PRO A 141 -4.40 8.90 -22.54
CA PRO A 141 -4.05 8.95 -23.97
C PRO A 141 -2.82 8.10 -24.32
N THR A 142 -1.81 8.11 -23.45
CA THR A 142 -0.58 7.31 -23.60
C THR A 142 -0.02 6.95 -22.23
N VAL A 143 0.89 5.96 -22.19
CA VAL A 143 1.61 5.57 -20.96
C VAL A 143 2.41 6.74 -20.32
N ASN A 144 2.74 7.77 -21.09
CA ASN A 144 3.42 8.97 -20.61
C ASN A 144 2.54 9.81 -19.67
N HIS A 145 1.21 9.67 -19.71
CA HIS A 145 0.29 10.35 -18.78
C HIS A 145 0.23 9.66 -17.41
N LEU A 146 0.72 8.42 -17.32
CA LEU A 146 0.84 7.72 -16.05
C LEU A 146 2.07 8.26 -15.32
N CYS A 147 1.81 8.93 -14.20
CA CYS A 147 2.84 9.52 -13.36
C CYS A 147 2.87 8.84 -11.99
N LYS A 148 3.98 9.02 -11.29
CA LYS A 148 4.17 8.54 -9.92
C LYS A 148 4.73 9.65 -9.05
N SER A 149 4.33 9.63 -7.79
CA SER A 149 4.90 10.45 -6.72
C SER A 149 5.84 9.58 -5.89
N LEU A 150 7.07 10.03 -5.70
CA LEU A 150 8.11 9.33 -4.95
C LEU A 150 8.67 10.26 -3.88
N ILE A 151 8.98 9.73 -2.70
CA ILE A 151 9.65 10.51 -1.65
C ILE A 151 11.15 10.24 -1.73
N TYR A 152 11.93 11.31 -1.88
CA TYR A 152 13.38 11.28 -1.86
C TYR A 152 13.91 12.02 -0.65
N LYS A 153 14.93 11.43 -0.02
CA LYS A 153 15.67 11.99 1.10
C LYS A 153 16.96 12.62 0.60
N ASN A 154 17.23 13.86 1.00
CA ASN A 154 18.56 14.45 0.95
C ASN A 154 19.34 13.97 2.19
N THR A 155 20.25 13.03 2.01
CA THR A 155 21.01 12.44 3.13
C THR A 155 22.02 13.40 3.75
N ASN A 156 22.36 14.48 3.03
CA ASN A 156 23.36 15.47 3.45
C ASN A 156 22.72 16.84 3.72
N TRP A 157 21.43 16.87 4.03
CA TRP A 157 20.72 18.11 4.35
C TRP A 157 21.31 18.76 5.61
N ASP A 158 21.37 20.09 5.63
CA ASP A 158 21.77 20.85 6.80
C ASP A 158 20.53 21.44 7.51
N PRO A 159 20.18 21.02 8.74
CA PRO A 159 19.00 21.54 9.44
C PRO A 159 19.10 23.01 9.87
N SER A 160 20.30 23.61 9.84
CA SER A 160 20.53 25.02 10.17
C SER A 160 20.08 25.98 9.06
N VAL A 161 20.12 25.54 7.79
CA VAL A 161 19.70 26.34 6.65
C VAL A 161 18.22 26.10 6.37
N LYS A 162 17.42 27.18 6.44
CA LYS A 162 15.96 27.10 6.27
C LYS A 162 15.55 27.33 4.81
N GLY A 163 14.42 26.73 4.45
CA GLY A 163 13.73 26.96 3.19
C GLY A 163 13.53 25.69 2.36
N PRO A 164 12.54 25.69 1.46
CA PRO A 164 12.19 24.53 0.63
C PRO A 164 13.32 24.06 -0.30
N GLN A 165 14.30 24.92 -0.63
CA GLN A 165 15.49 24.60 -1.42
C GLN A 165 16.57 23.83 -0.64
N ASN A 166 16.39 23.64 0.68
CA ASN A 166 17.22 22.82 1.55
C ASN A 166 16.32 21.95 2.46
N SER A 167 15.40 21.21 1.85
CA SER A 167 14.60 20.24 2.59
C SER A 167 15.34 18.92 2.78
N GLU A 168 15.07 18.25 3.90
CA GLU A 168 15.46 16.85 4.11
C GLU A 168 14.74 15.91 3.14
N TYR A 169 13.48 16.21 2.79
CA TYR A 169 12.67 15.36 1.92
C TYR A 169 12.00 16.16 0.82
N TYR A 170 11.89 15.54 -0.36
CA TYR A 170 11.14 16.08 -1.50
C TYR A 170 10.18 15.03 -2.03
N CYS A 171 8.98 15.46 -2.40
CA CYS A 171 8.07 14.65 -3.22
C CYS A 171 8.36 14.93 -4.69
N ILE A 172 8.74 13.89 -5.44
CA ILE A 172 9.05 14.00 -6.86
C ILE A 172 7.94 13.39 -7.70
N ILE A 173 7.40 14.16 -8.63
CA ILE A 173 6.42 13.73 -9.63
C ILE A 173 7.14 13.55 -10.98
N LEU A 174 7.07 12.34 -11.53
CA LEU A 174 7.58 12.02 -12.87
C LEU A 174 6.77 10.89 -13.52
N GLN A 175 6.95 10.70 -14.83
CA GLN A 175 6.28 9.67 -15.61
C GLN A 175 6.80 8.27 -15.27
N TYR A 176 5.96 7.23 -15.40
CA TYR A 176 6.39 5.83 -15.24
C TYR A 176 7.45 5.43 -16.26
N THR A 177 7.39 6.00 -17.46
CA THR A 177 8.37 5.82 -18.55
C THR A 177 9.72 6.45 -18.28
N HIS A 178 9.86 7.20 -17.17
CA HIS A 178 11.08 7.90 -16.80
C HIS A 178 11.71 7.35 -15.51
N LYS A 179 13.01 7.62 -15.35
CA LYS A 179 13.79 7.43 -14.12
C LYS A 179 14.30 8.79 -13.65
N LEU A 180 14.48 8.94 -12.34
CA LEU A 180 15.11 10.13 -11.79
C LEU A 180 16.61 10.10 -12.11
N ASN A 181 17.16 11.25 -12.47
CA ASN A 181 18.59 11.48 -12.60
C ASN A 181 19.06 12.23 -11.34
N ASN A 182 19.71 11.50 -10.42
CA ASN A 182 20.15 12.05 -9.13
C ASN A 182 21.16 13.20 -9.29
N ASP A 183 22.08 13.11 -10.24
CA ASP A 183 23.11 14.13 -10.44
C ASP A 183 22.48 15.45 -10.93
N ARG A 184 21.55 15.37 -11.89
CA ARG A 184 20.76 16.53 -12.33
C ARG A 184 19.91 17.08 -11.20
N MET A 185 19.28 16.22 -10.39
CA MET A 185 18.51 16.66 -9.23
C MET A 185 19.38 17.44 -8.23
N SER A 186 20.53 16.90 -7.84
CA SER A 186 21.48 17.56 -6.95
C SER A 186 21.91 18.92 -7.48
N ALA A 187 22.29 19.00 -8.76
CA ALA A 187 22.70 20.24 -9.39
C ALA A 187 21.57 21.28 -9.44
N LEU A 188 20.36 20.87 -9.82
CA LEU A 188 19.22 21.77 -10.01
C LEU A 188 18.65 22.27 -8.68
N VAL A 189 18.49 21.41 -7.68
CA VAL A 189 18.01 21.82 -6.35
C VAL A 189 19.02 22.76 -5.68
N ARG A 190 20.33 22.50 -5.85
CA ARG A 190 21.38 23.44 -5.43
C ARG A 190 21.21 24.81 -6.08
N ASN A 191 20.96 24.86 -7.38
CA ASN A 191 20.80 26.13 -8.10
C ASN A 191 19.54 26.91 -7.69
N LEU A 192 18.54 26.26 -7.09
CA LEU A 192 17.42 26.96 -6.45
C LEU A 192 17.85 27.70 -5.18
N ASN A 193 18.93 27.26 -4.55
CA ASN A 193 19.49 27.89 -3.37
C ASN A 193 20.47 29.01 -3.76
N LYS A 194 20.03 30.25 -3.56
CA LYS A 194 20.82 31.46 -3.84
C LYS A 194 21.79 31.83 -2.71
N THR A 195 22.01 30.92 -1.75
CA THR A 195 22.86 31.20 -0.58
C THR A 195 24.20 30.51 -0.71
N ASP A 196 25.29 31.24 -0.41
CA ASP A 196 26.66 30.70 -0.40
C ASP A 196 26.94 29.82 0.84
N LYS A 197 25.90 29.48 1.61
CA LYS A 197 26.03 28.76 2.89
C LYS A 197 26.13 27.25 2.75
N LEU A 198 25.80 26.68 1.59
CA LEU A 198 25.79 25.24 1.38
C LEU A 198 26.87 24.81 0.39
N SER A 199 27.53 23.71 0.73
CA SER A 199 28.54 23.09 -0.14
C SER A 199 27.89 22.26 -1.25
N ASN A 200 28.66 21.95 -2.29
CA ASN A 200 28.23 21.03 -3.35
C ASN A 200 27.79 19.65 -2.83
N ASN A 201 28.36 19.21 -1.71
CA ASN A 201 28.08 17.90 -1.13
C ASN A 201 26.82 17.88 -0.27
N SER A 202 26.17 19.03 -0.05
CA SER A 202 24.94 19.15 0.76
C SER A 202 23.68 18.61 0.06
N TYR A 203 23.83 18.08 -1.16
CA TYR A 203 22.73 17.59 -2.00
C TYR A 203 23.01 16.16 -2.49
N THR A 204 22.65 15.17 -1.68
CA THR A 204 22.76 13.75 -2.04
C THR A 204 21.41 13.08 -1.87
N PHE A 205 20.78 12.72 -2.99
CA PHE A 205 19.43 12.16 -2.98
C PHE A 205 19.41 10.64 -3.02
N ARG A 206 18.55 10.06 -2.18
CA ARG A 206 18.23 8.63 -2.11
C ARG A 206 16.73 8.46 -1.97
N PHE A 207 16.21 7.29 -2.34
CA PHE A 207 14.84 6.95 -2.00
C PHE A 207 14.66 6.98 -0.49
N ALA A 208 13.57 7.58 -0.01
CA ALA A 208 13.15 7.37 1.36
C ALA A 208 12.78 5.89 1.57
N THR A 209 13.03 5.37 2.77
CA THR A 209 12.59 4.01 3.10
C THR A 209 11.04 3.94 3.08
N PRO A 210 10.45 2.74 2.95
CA PRO A 210 8.98 2.61 3.01
C PRO A 210 8.37 3.19 4.29
N GLU A 211 9.07 3.05 5.42
CA GLU A 211 8.68 3.60 6.72
C GLU A 211 8.74 5.14 6.72
N GLU A 212 9.90 5.73 6.33
CA GLU A 212 10.04 7.19 6.20
C GLU A 212 8.97 7.77 5.27
N SER A 213 8.75 7.12 4.13
CA SER A 213 7.73 7.53 3.15
C SER A 213 6.32 7.48 3.75
N TYR A 214 5.99 6.46 4.54
CA TYR A 214 4.68 6.34 5.18
C TYR A 214 4.49 7.34 6.33
N ASP A 215 5.55 7.64 7.08
CA ASP A 215 5.51 8.61 8.17
C ASP A 215 5.36 10.05 7.66
N LEU A 216 5.98 10.35 6.52
CA LEU A 216 5.87 11.64 5.85
C LEU A 216 4.53 11.79 5.15
N SER A 217 4.15 10.80 4.32
CA SER A 217 2.99 10.93 3.42
C SER A 217 1.68 10.45 4.05
N GLY A 218 1.73 9.46 4.94
CA GLY A 218 0.54 8.75 5.40
C GLY A 218 -0.11 7.85 4.37
N PHE A 219 0.59 7.54 3.27
CA PHE A 219 0.12 6.66 2.21
C PHE A 219 1.05 5.46 2.07
N LYS A 220 0.47 4.29 1.79
CA LYS A 220 1.24 3.06 1.56
C LYS A 220 2.03 3.16 0.24
N PHE A 221 2.99 2.25 0.08
CA PHE A 221 3.66 2.06 -1.21
C PHE A 221 2.62 1.91 -2.33
N ASN A 222 2.89 2.50 -3.51
CA ASN A 222 1.96 2.59 -4.64
C ASN A 222 0.67 3.41 -4.41
N ALA A 223 0.49 4.04 -3.26
CA ALA A 223 -0.68 4.88 -2.96
C ALA A 223 -0.33 6.36 -2.75
N ILE A 224 0.95 6.74 -2.87
CA ILE A 224 1.43 8.09 -2.55
C ILE A 224 0.77 9.12 -3.47
N ALA A 225 -0.12 9.92 -2.89
CA ALA A 225 -0.59 11.16 -3.48
C ALA A 225 0.42 12.28 -3.18
N PRO A 226 0.67 13.22 -4.12
CA PRO A 226 1.58 14.35 -3.87
C PRO A 226 1.01 15.38 -2.89
N VAL A 227 -0.26 15.26 -2.52
CA VAL A 227 -1.00 16.19 -1.64
C VAL A 227 -1.70 15.43 -0.53
N GLY A 228 -2.09 16.13 0.53
CA GLY A 228 -2.71 15.49 1.70
C GLY A 228 -1.73 14.63 2.51
N MET A 229 -0.43 14.95 2.46
CA MET A 229 0.58 14.28 3.27
C MET A 229 0.48 14.67 4.75
N LYS A 230 0.95 13.81 5.66
CA LYS A 230 1.02 14.10 7.10
C LYS A 230 1.97 15.27 7.40
N LYS A 231 3.11 15.32 6.71
CA LYS A 231 4.07 16.43 6.81
C LYS A 231 4.14 17.17 5.47
N HIS A 232 4.19 18.49 5.53
CA HIS A 232 4.41 19.30 4.34
C HIS A 232 5.86 19.17 3.87
N ILE A 233 6.06 18.66 2.66
CA ILE A 233 7.37 18.55 2.00
C ILE A 233 7.30 19.24 0.62
N PRO A 234 8.37 19.88 0.14
CA PRO A 234 8.38 20.51 -1.17
C PRO A 234 8.14 19.49 -2.28
N ILE A 235 7.41 19.93 -3.31
CA ILE A 235 7.10 19.12 -4.49
C ILE A 235 7.99 19.56 -5.65
N ILE A 236 8.57 18.60 -6.36
CA ILE A 236 9.27 18.81 -7.63
C ILE A 236 8.52 18.04 -8.70
N VAL A 237 8.05 18.74 -9.73
CA VAL A 237 7.49 18.16 -10.95
C VAL A 237 8.59 18.11 -12.01
N ALA A 238 8.84 16.92 -12.56
CA ALA A 238 9.77 16.77 -13.65
C ALA A 238 9.26 17.51 -14.89
N SER A 239 10.12 18.32 -15.54
CA SER A 239 9.70 19.17 -16.67
C SER A 239 8.99 18.43 -17.81
N PRO A 240 9.36 17.18 -18.20
CA PRO A 240 8.63 16.47 -19.26
C PRO A 240 7.16 16.19 -18.94
N VAL A 241 6.76 16.22 -17.67
CA VAL A 241 5.34 16.08 -17.28
C VAL A 241 4.51 17.27 -17.76
N LEU A 242 5.10 18.48 -17.85
CA LEU A 242 4.39 19.67 -18.33
C LEU A 242 4.23 19.68 -19.86
N GLU A 243 4.94 18.81 -20.57
CA GLU A 243 4.92 18.71 -22.04
C GLU A 243 3.82 17.76 -22.55
N LEU A 244 3.02 17.19 -21.64
CA LEU A 244 1.93 16.28 -21.96
C LEU A 244 0.80 16.96 -22.74
N VAL A 245 0.30 16.27 -23.76
CA VAL A 245 -0.87 16.68 -24.55
C VAL A 245 -1.86 15.51 -24.60
N PRO A 246 -3.06 15.65 -24.01
CA PRO A 246 -3.51 16.72 -23.10
C PRO A 246 -2.67 16.84 -21.81
N PRO A 247 -2.72 17.99 -21.09
CA PRO A 247 -1.89 18.25 -19.89
C PRO A 247 -2.34 17.48 -18.63
N THR A 248 -3.05 16.38 -18.83
CA THR A 248 -3.64 15.56 -17.77
C THR A 248 -2.61 14.57 -17.24
N VAL A 249 -2.61 14.34 -15.93
CA VAL A 249 -1.77 13.32 -15.29
C VAL A 249 -2.62 12.41 -14.41
N TYR A 250 -2.13 11.17 -14.25
CA TYR A 250 -2.70 10.18 -13.34
C TYR A 250 -1.66 9.82 -12.29
N LEU A 251 -2.01 10.04 -11.01
CA LEU A 251 -1.13 9.89 -9.84
C LEU A 251 -1.77 8.96 -8.80
N GLY A 252 -1.03 8.63 -7.73
CA GLY A 252 -1.60 7.93 -6.57
C GLY A 252 -2.71 8.77 -5.92
N GLY A 253 -3.85 8.14 -5.63
CA GLY A 253 -5.02 8.81 -5.04
C GLY A 253 -5.11 8.74 -3.51
N GLY A 254 -4.09 8.21 -2.84
CA GLY A 254 -4.08 7.97 -1.39
C GLY A 254 -4.39 6.52 -1.00
N LEU A 255 -4.95 5.73 -1.92
CA LEU A 255 -5.09 4.27 -1.83
C LEU A 255 -4.39 3.59 -3.01
N VAL A 256 -4.09 2.30 -2.87
CA VAL A 256 -3.37 1.52 -3.89
C VAL A 256 -4.22 1.41 -5.16
N ASP A 257 -5.48 1.08 -4.98
CA ASP A 257 -6.52 0.90 -5.99
C ASP A 257 -7.21 2.21 -6.40
N LEU A 258 -6.73 3.37 -5.96
CA LEU A 258 -7.30 4.67 -6.29
C LEU A 258 -6.29 5.57 -7.00
N LYS A 259 -6.70 6.20 -8.09
CA LYS A 259 -5.90 7.21 -8.82
C LYS A 259 -6.49 8.59 -8.70
N LEU A 260 -5.60 9.57 -8.59
CA LEU A 260 -5.92 10.99 -8.72
C LEU A 260 -5.61 11.41 -10.15
N LYS A 261 -6.66 11.71 -10.92
CA LYS A 261 -6.55 12.39 -12.21
C LYS A 261 -6.51 13.89 -11.94
N ILE A 262 -5.49 14.57 -12.44
CA ILE A 262 -5.39 16.03 -12.47
C ILE A 262 -5.48 16.44 -13.92
N GLU A 263 -6.47 17.26 -14.29
CA GLU A 263 -6.73 17.55 -15.70
C GLU A 263 -5.72 18.52 -16.30
N ASN A 264 -5.15 19.40 -15.47
CA ASN A 264 -4.17 20.40 -15.87
C ASN A 264 -2.99 20.44 -14.89
N ILE A 265 -1.86 19.85 -15.27
CA ILE A 265 -0.65 19.83 -14.44
C ILE A 265 -0.07 21.24 -14.17
N ALA A 266 -0.23 22.19 -15.10
CA ALA A 266 0.27 23.55 -14.90
C ALA A 266 -0.51 24.30 -13.80
N GLU A 267 -1.83 24.07 -13.72
CA GLU A 267 -2.63 24.55 -12.61
C GLU A 267 -2.14 23.97 -11.29
N PHE A 268 -1.92 22.64 -11.24
CA PHE A 268 -1.39 21.97 -10.06
C PHE A 268 -0.06 22.57 -9.60
N VAL A 269 0.89 22.78 -10.50
CA VAL A 269 2.18 23.41 -10.19
C VAL A 269 1.98 24.78 -9.54
N LYS A 270 1.09 25.60 -10.11
CA LYS A 270 0.78 26.94 -9.59
C LYS A 270 0.19 26.90 -8.19
N VAL A 271 -0.84 26.08 -7.95
CA VAL A 271 -1.56 26.06 -6.66
C VAL A 271 -0.77 25.35 -5.55
N SER A 272 0.07 24.39 -5.91
CA SER A 272 0.94 23.67 -4.96
C SER A 272 2.27 24.35 -4.68
N ASN A 273 2.61 25.41 -5.43
CA ASN A 273 3.95 26.03 -5.45
C ASN A 273 5.07 25.01 -5.72
N ALA A 274 4.80 24.00 -6.55
CA ALA A 274 5.80 23.00 -6.90
C ALA A 274 6.91 23.61 -7.75
N TYR A 275 8.14 23.11 -7.56
CA TYR A 275 9.24 23.39 -8.46
C TYR A 275 9.07 22.60 -9.76
N VAL A 276 9.44 23.21 -10.89
CA VAL A 276 9.54 22.50 -12.17
C VAL A 276 11.01 22.39 -12.53
N LEU A 277 11.53 21.16 -12.56
CA LEU A 277 12.96 20.90 -12.79
C LEU A 277 13.13 19.74 -13.78
N ASN A 278 14.14 19.82 -14.65
CA ASN A 278 14.48 18.72 -15.56
C ASN A 278 15.31 17.63 -14.85
N VAL A 279 14.66 16.90 -13.94
CA VAL A 279 15.29 15.90 -13.06
C VAL A 279 15.16 14.47 -13.54
N SER A 280 14.54 14.22 -14.69
CA SER A 280 14.25 12.88 -15.17
C SER A 280 14.85 12.59 -16.55
N THR A 281 15.05 11.32 -16.84
CA THR A 281 15.41 10.82 -18.18
C THR A 281 14.50 9.64 -18.55
N PRO A 282 14.24 9.39 -19.84
CA PRO A 282 13.53 8.19 -20.28
C PRO A 282 14.18 6.90 -19.75
N ARG A 283 13.37 5.86 -19.56
CA ARG A 283 13.86 4.50 -19.29
C ARG A 283 14.22 3.85 -20.63
N GLY A 284 15.40 3.24 -20.72
CA GLY A 284 15.85 2.56 -21.93
C GLY A 284 16.81 3.37 -22.81
N GLU A 285 17.12 4.60 -22.40
CA GLU A 285 18.32 5.34 -22.80
C GLU A 285 19.46 5.12 -21.78
#